data_AF-A0A254RLJ1-F1
#
_entry.id   AF-A0A254RLJ1-F1
#
_cell.length_a   1.000
_cell.length_b   1.000
_cell.length_c   1.000
_cell.angle_alpha   90.00
_cell.angle_beta   90.00
_cell.angle_gamma   90.00
#
_symmetry.space_group_name_H-M   'P 1'
#
loop_
_entity.id
_entity.type
_entity.pdbx_description
1 polymer ?
#
loop_
_entity_poly.entity_id
_entity_poly.type
_entity_poly.pdbx_seq_one_letter_code
_entity_poly.pdbx_strand_id
1 'polypeptide(L)'
;MKTLFKSGVKVGLALTLGVAGAYAQDFCSNAQHSGQKVTITSNQTGKIGDIGYELWDENGHGGSATFYSDGSMDCTITGAKDYLCRAGLSLGSNKTYKELGGDMIAEFKLVKSGASNVGYSYIGIYGWMEGVPGTASNLVEYYVIDNTLANDMPGSWIGNERKGTITVDGGTYTVYRNTRTGPAIKNSGNVTFYQYFSVRTSPRDCGTINISEHMRQWEKMGLTMGKLYEAKVLGEAGNVNGQVNGGHMDFPHAKVYVSNGDTPKSSASGAKSSSSSAAVKSSSSKGNGGSTSTTIDACKDEMGHQGESKTTQGQNNQSVTGNVGSSPYHYEIWYQGGNNNMTFYDNGTYKASWNGTNDFLARVGFKYNEDKTYQELGPIDAYFKWSKQGNAGGYNYIGIYGWTVDPLVEYYIVDDWFSEPGANLLGSKKGEFTVDGATYEIYQNQRNNAPSIKGNQTFPQYFSKRKGGARSCGHIDVTAHFKKWEELGMKMGKMYEAKVLVEAGGGSGSFDVSYFKMTDKAHPLAQPEPESSSSEEPKSSSSKEDKKSSSSEANVPSSSTTALFAQTIKLQDMSGTFQVLDMQGRYLGTVEMQAGSDMKDVLFAKFHKPGVYMVKQGNYLNTVRVNR
;
A
#
# COMPACT_ATOMS: atom_id res chain seq x y z
N MET A 1 -39.75 -22.49 67.22
CA MET A 1 -38.72 -21.83 68.05
C MET A 1 -37.54 -21.42 67.17
N LYS A 2 -37.00 -20.22 67.42
CA LYS A 2 -35.61 -19.74 67.19
C LYS A 2 -34.64 -20.55 66.28
N THR A 3 -34.13 -19.89 65.22
CA THR A 3 -32.70 -19.74 64.76
C THR A 3 -31.73 -20.94 64.87
N LEU A 4 -30.76 -21.25 63.99
CA LEU A 4 -30.12 -20.64 62.79
C LEU A 4 -29.42 -21.82 62.01
N PHE A 5 -28.51 -21.73 61.02
CA PHE A 5 -27.69 -20.66 60.43
C PHE A 5 -27.59 -20.78 58.88
N LYS A 6 -26.72 -19.96 58.27
CA LYS A 6 -26.47 -19.72 56.83
C LYS A 6 -25.31 -20.55 56.26
N SER A 7 -25.39 -20.92 54.98
CA SER A 7 -24.42 -20.48 53.97
C SER A 7 -25.00 -20.65 52.57
N GLY A 8 -25.12 -19.55 51.82
CA GLY A 8 -25.61 -19.55 50.44
C GLY A 8 -24.69 -18.69 49.58
N VAL A 9 -23.98 -19.31 48.64
CA VAL A 9 -23.10 -18.60 47.71
C VAL A 9 -23.95 -17.92 46.65
N LYS A 10 -24.01 -16.59 46.69
CA LYS A 10 -24.51 -15.79 45.57
C LYS A 10 -23.39 -15.68 44.53
N VAL A 11 -23.53 -16.40 43.41
CA VAL A 11 -22.76 -16.08 42.20
C VAL A 11 -23.40 -14.84 41.58
N GLY A 12 -22.66 -13.73 41.55
CA GLY A 12 -23.11 -12.50 40.92
C GLY A 12 -23.09 -12.63 39.39
N LEU A 13 -24.19 -12.22 38.74
CA LEU A 13 -24.28 -12.16 37.29
C LEU A 13 -23.44 -10.98 36.78
N ALA A 14 -22.18 -11.22 36.44
CA ALA A 14 -21.30 -10.22 35.84
C ALA A 14 -21.69 -10.01 34.37
N LEU A 15 -22.37 -8.91 34.07
CA LEU A 15 -22.65 -8.48 32.70
C LEU A 15 -21.36 -7.92 32.07
N THR A 16 -20.49 -8.79 31.57
CA THR A 16 -19.32 -8.35 30.79
C THR A 16 -19.77 -7.88 29.42
N LEU A 17 -19.93 -6.56 29.24
CA LEU A 17 -19.97 -5.97 27.89
C LEU A 17 -18.62 -6.22 27.23
N GLY A 18 -18.60 -7.17 26.28
CA GLY A 18 -17.43 -7.45 25.45
C GLY A 18 -17.18 -6.31 24.48
N VAL A 19 -16.31 -5.38 24.86
CA VAL A 19 -15.74 -4.36 23.96
C VAL A 19 -14.28 -4.71 23.70
N ALA A 20 -13.99 -5.16 22.49
CA ALA A 20 -12.69 -5.21 21.79
C ALA A 20 -12.81 -6.20 20.62
N GLY A 21 -12.12 -6.04 19.49
CA GLY A 21 -11.23 -4.96 19.06
C GLY A 21 -10.73 -5.28 17.65
N ALA A 22 -10.31 -4.27 16.88
CA ALA A 22 -9.70 -4.53 15.58
C ALA A 22 -8.33 -5.21 15.75
N TYR A 23 -8.02 -6.22 14.94
CA TYR A 23 -6.67 -6.78 14.85
C TYR A 23 -5.75 -5.77 14.16
N ALA A 24 -5.11 -4.93 14.97
CA ALA A 24 -3.97 -4.14 14.52
C ALA A 24 -2.72 -5.05 14.42
N GLN A 25 -1.67 -4.62 13.70
CA GLN A 25 -0.34 -5.24 13.82
C GLN A 25 0.02 -5.28 15.30
N ASP A 26 0.69 -6.34 15.80
CA ASP A 26 0.87 -6.54 17.25
C ASP A 26 1.51 -5.32 17.95
N PHE A 27 2.50 -4.68 17.30
CA PHE A 27 3.09 -3.43 17.77
C PHE A 27 2.11 -2.23 17.78
N CYS A 28 1.14 -2.15 16.87
CA CYS A 28 0.15 -1.09 16.87
C CYS A 28 -0.72 -1.09 18.14
N SER A 29 -1.01 -2.27 18.70
CA SER A 29 -1.71 -2.38 19.99
C SER A 29 -0.75 -2.20 21.16
N ASN A 30 0.38 -2.92 21.16
CA ASN A 30 1.17 -3.18 22.36
C ASN A 30 2.48 -2.37 22.50
N ALA A 31 2.86 -1.57 21.51
CA ALA A 31 4.13 -0.83 21.53
C ALA A 31 4.26 0.17 22.70
N GLN A 32 5.44 0.14 23.31
CA GLN A 32 5.92 1.00 24.39
C GLN A 32 7.45 1.12 24.25
N HIS A 33 8.02 2.27 24.65
CA HIS A 33 9.47 2.43 24.66
C HIS A 33 10.19 1.45 25.59
N SER A 34 11.33 0.92 25.14
CA SER A 34 12.13 -0.01 25.92
C SER A 34 13.65 0.17 25.70
N GLY A 35 14.43 -0.41 26.63
CA GLY A 35 15.90 -0.38 26.56
C GLY A 35 16.54 0.90 27.10
N GLN A 36 17.77 1.16 26.68
CA GLN A 36 18.51 2.39 27.04
C GLN A 36 17.91 3.59 26.32
N LYS A 37 18.06 4.79 26.88
CA LYS A 37 17.59 6.04 26.25
C LYS A 37 18.62 7.15 26.33
N VAL A 38 18.57 8.06 25.35
CA VAL A 38 19.30 9.33 25.35
C VAL A 38 18.35 10.45 24.99
N THR A 39 18.31 11.51 25.81
CA THR A 39 17.52 12.71 25.54
C THR A 39 18.46 13.84 25.15
N ILE A 40 18.18 14.50 24.04
CA ILE A 40 18.94 15.65 23.52
C ILE A 40 18.01 16.85 23.28
N THR A 41 18.55 18.05 23.44
CA THR A 41 17.81 19.33 23.44
C THR A 41 18.41 20.37 22.49
N SER A 42 19.27 19.92 21.58
CA SER A 42 19.96 20.73 20.59
C SER A 42 20.45 19.87 19.42
N ASN A 43 20.90 20.50 18.34
CA ASN A 43 21.31 19.82 17.10
C ASN A 43 22.45 18.83 17.36
N GLN A 44 22.13 17.53 17.22
CA GLN A 44 23.08 16.45 17.46
C GLN A 44 22.66 15.19 16.68
N THR A 45 23.60 14.67 15.89
CA THR A 45 23.58 13.31 15.34
C THR A 45 24.27 12.36 16.32
N GLY A 46 23.79 11.12 16.46
CA GLY A 46 24.43 10.12 17.29
C GLY A 46 23.99 8.69 16.99
N LYS A 47 24.36 7.75 17.87
CA LYS A 47 23.97 6.34 17.81
C LYS A 47 23.59 5.84 19.20
N ILE A 48 22.55 5.02 19.30
CA ILE A 48 22.17 4.28 20.51
C ILE A 48 21.98 2.81 20.16
N GLY A 49 22.80 1.93 20.73
CA GLY A 49 22.94 0.55 20.23
C GLY A 49 23.35 0.56 18.76
N ASP A 50 22.49 0.01 17.89
CA ASP A 50 22.66 0.03 16.43
C ASP A 50 21.84 1.10 15.68
N ILE A 51 20.99 1.84 16.39
CA ILE A 51 20.13 2.86 15.81
C ILE A 51 20.88 4.19 15.70
N GLY A 52 21.00 4.73 14.48
CA GLY A 52 21.45 6.09 14.27
C GLY A 52 20.30 7.07 14.50
N TYR A 53 20.53 8.13 15.26
CA TYR A 53 19.54 9.17 15.54
C TYR A 53 20.05 10.56 15.17
N GLU A 54 19.12 11.49 14.95
CA GLU A 54 19.41 12.91 14.83
C GLU A 54 18.24 13.77 15.33
N LEU A 55 18.57 14.79 16.12
CA LEU A 55 17.75 15.99 16.28
C LEU A 55 18.41 17.11 15.48
N TRP A 56 17.62 17.82 14.69
CA TRP A 56 18.02 19.04 14.00
C TRP A 56 16.86 20.04 14.04
N ASP A 57 17.13 21.29 14.39
CA ASP A 57 16.22 22.41 14.19
C ASP A 57 16.99 23.68 13.77
N GLU A 58 16.32 24.59 13.05
CA GLU A 58 16.96 25.79 12.46
C GLU A 58 17.59 26.72 13.52
N ASN A 59 17.04 26.72 14.75
CA ASN A 59 17.49 27.60 15.85
C ASN A 59 18.40 26.87 16.86
N GLY A 60 18.63 25.56 16.66
CA GLY A 60 19.43 24.67 17.50
C GLY A 60 18.88 24.37 18.90
N HIS A 61 17.69 24.85 19.24
CA HIS A 61 17.08 24.79 20.58
C HIS A 61 15.53 24.76 20.54
N GLY A 62 14.93 24.46 19.38
CA GLY A 62 13.49 24.55 19.11
C GLY A 62 12.65 23.40 19.67
N GLY A 63 13.28 22.44 20.34
CA GLY A 63 12.63 21.27 20.94
C GLY A 63 13.61 20.30 21.59
N SER A 64 13.15 19.08 21.84
CA SER A 64 13.96 17.97 22.35
C SER A 64 13.50 16.64 21.76
N ALA A 65 14.42 15.68 21.69
CA ALA A 65 14.12 14.32 21.26
C ALA A 65 14.75 13.32 22.23
N THR A 66 13.99 12.28 22.59
CA THR A 66 14.47 11.12 23.33
C THR A 66 14.50 9.91 22.41
N PHE A 67 15.66 9.31 22.23
CA PHE A 67 15.85 8.12 21.39
C PHE A 67 16.14 6.90 22.26
N TYR A 68 15.54 5.77 21.91
CA TYR A 68 15.65 4.52 22.67
C TYR A 68 16.40 3.46 21.86
N SER A 69 17.08 2.53 22.57
CA SER A 69 17.89 1.48 21.94
C SER A 69 17.09 0.42 21.20
N ASP A 70 15.76 0.38 21.38
CA ASP A 70 14.83 -0.45 20.62
C ASP A 70 14.37 0.17 19.28
N GLY A 71 14.79 1.42 19.02
CA GLY A 71 14.45 2.23 17.85
C GLY A 71 13.35 3.27 18.08
N SER A 72 12.53 3.12 19.12
CA SER A 72 11.45 4.06 19.44
C SER A 72 12.00 5.45 19.80
N MET A 73 11.18 6.49 19.64
CA MET A 73 11.58 7.87 19.91
C MET A 73 10.41 8.76 20.37
N ASP A 74 10.67 9.71 21.26
CA ASP A 74 9.72 10.74 21.69
C ASP A 74 10.26 12.12 21.25
N CYS A 75 9.43 12.90 20.56
CA CYS A 75 9.81 14.21 20.03
C CYS A 75 8.91 15.31 20.56
N THR A 76 9.50 16.33 21.19
CA THR A 76 8.79 17.49 21.75
C THR A 76 9.27 18.77 21.06
N ILE A 77 8.32 19.56 20.54
CA ILE A 77 8.58 20.85 19.90
C ILE A 77 8.16 21.97 20.86
N THR A 78 9.06 22.92 21.11
CA THR A 78 8.83 24.06 22.01
C THR A 78 8.80 25.41 21.29
N GLY A 79 9.53 25.55 20.17
CA GLY A 79 9.63 26.81 19.43
C GLY A 79 10.57 26.74 18.22
N ALA A 80 10.26 25.91 17.22
CA ALA A 80 11.11 25.69 16.05
C ALA A 80 10.53 26.30 14.76
N LYS A 81 11.37 26.88 13.90
CA LYS A 81 10.95 27.25 12.53
C LYS A 81 10.88 26.05 11.59
N ASP A 82 11.81 25.12 11.79
CA ASP A 82 11.91 23.82 11.15
C ASP A 82 12.56 22.90 12.18
N TYR A 83 11.96 21.74 12.44
CA TYR A 83 12.35 20.76 13.46
C TYR A 83 12.23 19.38 12.86
N LEU A 84 13.30 18.58 12.97
CA LEU A 84 13.38 17.20 12.54
C LEU A 84 13.91 16.35 13.70
N CYS A 85 13.11 15.38 14.16
CA CYS A 85 13.60 14.25 14.93
C CYS A 85 13.55 12.99 14.08
N ARG A 86 14.62 12.18 14.08
CA ARG A 86 14.65 10.95 13.29
C ARG A 86 15.56 9.86 13.83
N ALA A 87 15.13 8.60 13.66
CA ALA A 87 15.85 7.41 14.11
C ALA A 87 15.75 6.26 13.08
N GLY A 88 16.83 5.50 12.92
CA GLY A 88 16.86 4.33 12.03
C GLY A 88 18.26 4.02 11.48
N LEU A 89 18.31 3.62 10.20
CA LEU A 89 19.53 3.19 9.53
C LEU A 89 20.41 4.37 9.11
N SER A 90 21.72 4.19 9.30
CA SER A 90 22.78 5.01 8.69
C SER A 90 23.63 4.10 7.80
N LEU A 91 23.57 4.32 6.49
CA LEU A 91 24.04 3.39 5.44
C LEU A 91 25.33 3.88 4.74
N GLY A 92 25.67 5.16 4.91
CA GLY A 92 26.98 5.72 4.55
C GLY A 92 27.27 5.87 3.06
N SER A 93 26.26 5.69 2.20
CA SER A 93 26.35 5.88 0.74
C SER A 93 27.25 4.89 0.00
N ASN A 94 27.32 3.67 0.54
CA ASN A 94 28.10 2.58 -0.05
C ASN A 94 27.33 1.82 -1.14
N LYS A 95 26.01 1.62 -0.91
CA LYS A 95 25.12 0.74 -1.66
C LYS A 95 23.85 1.46 -2.11
N THR A 96 23.37 1.16 -3.30
CA THR A 96 21.99 1.41 -3.73
C THR A 96 21.03 0.46 -3.00
N TYR A 97 19.73 0.75 -3.01
CA TYR A 97 18.73 -0.10 -2.36
C TYR A 97 18.71 -1.55 -2.90
N LYS A 98 19.10 -1.76 -4.17
CA LYS A 98 19.23 -3.08 -4.82
C LYS A 98 20.41 -3.90 -4.30
N GLU A 99 21.45 -3.26 -3.79
CA GLU A 99 22.69 -3.89 -3.33
C GLU A 99 22.66 -4.24 -1.83
N LEU A 100 21.60 -3.88 -1.12
CA LEU A 100 21.45 -4.16 0.32
C LEU A 100 21.25 -5.65 0.62
N GLY A 101 20.76 -6.45 -0.34
CA GLY A 101 20.47 -7.88 -0.16
C GLY A 101 19.05 -8.20 0.33
N GLY A 102 18.22 -7.18 0.51
CA GLY A 102 16.83 -7.28 0.96
C GLY A 102 16.08 -5.96 0.80
N ASP A 103 14.80 -5.96 1.15
CA ASP A 103 13.97 -4.75 1.14
C ASP A 103 14.17 -3.94 2.42
N MET A 104 14.32 -2.62 2.29
CA MET A 104 14.24 -1.73 3.45
C MET A 104 12.80 -1.65 3.91
N ILE A 105 12.54 -2.17 5.10
CA ILE A 105 11.26 -2.13 5.78
C ILE A 105 11.37 -1.15 6.94
N ALA A 106 10.33 -0.35 7.14
CA ALA A 106 10.14 0.41 8.36
C ALA A 106 8.79 0.08 8.99
N GLU A 107 8.77 -0.02 10.31
CA GLU A 107 7.56 -0.17 11.11
C GLU A 107 7.46 1.03 12.03
N PHE A 108 6.29 1.65 12.10
CA PHE A 108 6.06 2.74 13.04
C PHE A 108 4.67 2.68 13.67
N LYS A 109 4.59 3.20 14.90
CA LYS A 109 3.38 3.69 15.55
C LYS A 109 3.63 5.16 15.91
N LEU A 110 2.61 6.00 15.78
CA LEU A 110 2.63 7.42 16.07
C LEU A 110 1.50 7.74 17.06
N VAL A 111 1.85 8.39 18.16
CA VAL A 111 0.94 9.06 19.08
C VAL A 111 1.32 10.53 19.05
N LYS A 112 0.47 11.39 18.48
CA LYS A 112 0.72 12.83 18.35
C LYS A 112 -0.27 13.64 19.16
N SER A 113 0.18 14.77 19.72
CA SER A 113 -0.71 15.75 20.34
C SER A 113 -0.61 17.12 19.67
N GLY A 114 -1.54 18.01 19.98
CA GLY A 114 -1.77 19.24 19.23
C GLY A 114 -0.56 20.19 19.22
N ALA A 115 -0.05 20.45 18.02
CA ALA A 115 0.87 21.54 17.74
C ALA A 115 0.08 22.75 17.21
N SER A 116 0.58 23.97 17.42
CA SER A 116 -0.03 25.18 16.86
C SER A 116 0.96 25.95 15.97
N ASN A 117 0.42 26.72 15.02
CA ASN A 117 1.23 27.42 14.01
C ASN A 117 2.14 26.49 13.17
N VAL A 118 1.70 25.26 12.88
CA VAL A 118 2.38 24.35 11.94
C VAL A 118 2.07 24.78 10.50
N GLY A 119 3.09 25.18 9.75
CA GLY A 119 2.96 25.55 8.34
C GLY A 119 3.14 24.36 7.38
N TYR A 120 4.00 23.41 7.76
CA TYR A 120 4.20 22.12 7.10
C TYR A 120 4.65 21.08 8.13
N SER A 121 4.42 19.81 7.83
CA SER A 121 4.95 18.70 8.62
C SER A 121 4.95 17.42 7.79
N TYR A 122 5.98 16.60 7.98
CA TYR A 122 6.16 15.32 7.32
C TYR A 122 6.45 14.26 8.39
N ILE A 123 5.60 13.25 8.48
CA ILE A 123 5.77 12.12 9.39
C ILE A 123 5.75 10.83 8.58
N GLY A 124 6.75 9.98 8.76
CA GLY A 124 6.94 8.77 7.97
C GLY A 124 8.43 8.44 7.84
N ILE A 125 8.94 8.28 6.62
CA ILE A 125 10.34 7.95 6.33
C ILE A 125 11.07 9.11 5.68
N TYR A 126 12.33 9.30 6.09
CA TYR A 126 13.28 10.26 5.54
C TYR A 126 14.58 9.57 5.14
N GLY A 127 15.27 10.13 4.14
CA GLY A 127 16.69 9.91 3.98
C GLY A 127 17.32 10.64 2.80
N TRP A 128 18.57 10.32 2.54
CA TRP A 128 19.36 10.88 1.44
C TRP A 128 19.94 9.79 0.55
N MET A 129 20.14 10.13 -0.73
CA MET A 129 20.89 9.34 -1.70
C MET A 129 21.95 10.21 -2.41
N GLU A 130 23.11 9.60 -2.68
CA GLU A 130 24.23 10.18 -3.40
C GLU A 130 24.41 9.55 -4.80
N GLY A 131 24.97 10.31 -5.74
CA GLY A 131 25.30 9.83 -7.08
C GLY A 131 24.12 9.82 -8.06
N VAL A 132 23.07 10.60 -7.79
CA VAL A 132 21.91 10.73 -8.69
C VAL A 132 22.14 11.90 -9.65
N PRO A 133 22.32 11.66 -10.96
CA PRO A 133 22.57 12.73 -11.92
C PRO A 133 21.35 13.65 -12.12
N GLY A 134 21.61 14.91 -12.45
CA GLY A 134 20.59 15.91 -12.83
C GLY A 134 20.59 17.18 -11.98
N THR A 135 21.36 17.23 -10.90
CA THR A 135 21.66 18.46 -10.15
C THR A 135 23.17 18.58 -9.90
N ALA A 136 23.66 19.79 -9.63
CA ALA A 136 25.09 20.03 -9.41
C ALA A 136 25.69 19.26 -8.22
N SER A 137 24.87 18.92 -7.21
CA SER A 137 25.30 18.13 -6.05
C SER A 137 25.27 16.62 -6.26
N ASN A 138 24.53 16.15 -7.28
CA ASN A 138 24.14 14.75 -7.47
C ASN A 138 23.46 14.10 -6.24
N LEU A 139 22.75 14.90 -5.43
CA LEU A 139 22.02 14.46 -4.26
C LEU A 139 20.51 14.35 -4.52
N VAL A 140 19.88 13.41 -3.81
CA VAL A 140 18.43 13.34 -3.60
C VAL A 140 18.17 13.29 -2.11
N GLU A 141 17.29 14.17 -1.62
CA GLU A 141 16.58 14.00 -0.37
C GLU A 141 15.26 13.25 -0.66
N TYR A 142 14.84 12.31 0.18
CA TYR A 142 13.63 11.54 -0.09
C TYR A 142 12.74 11.35 1.13
N TYR A 143 11.44 11.30 0.86
CA TYR A 143 10.39 11.24 1.85
C TYR A 143 9.29 10.23 1.45
N VAL A 144 8.85 9.42 2.41
CA VAL A 144 7.57 8.71 2.36
C VAL A 144 6.72 9.24 3.51
N ILE A 145 5.66 9.97 3.19
CA ILE A 145 4.91 10.78 4.16
C ILE A 145 3.57 10.10 4.41
N ASP A 146 3.46 9.48 5.58
CA ASP A 146 2.28 8.77 6.05
C ASP A 146 1.37 9.63 6.91
N ASN A 147 1.90 10.67 7.57
CA ASN A 147 1.14 11.54 8.46
C ASN A 147 1.74 12.96 8.53
N THR A 148 1.14 13.83 9.34
CA THR A 148 1.51 15.25 9.47
C THR A 148 1.04 15.81 10.83
N LEU A 149 1.78 16.75 11.43
CA LEU A 149 1.31 17.61 12.52
C LEU A 149 0.48 18.82 12.01
N ALA A 150 0.51 19.11 10.71
CA ALA A 150 -0.31 20.16 10.12
C ALA A 150 -1.78 19.73 10.00
N ASN A 151 -2.66 20.67 9.68
CA ASN A 151 -4.09 20.40 9.49
C ASN A 151 -4.37 19.43 8.33
N ASP A 152 -3.57 19.51 7.27
CA ASP A 152 -3.75 18.77 6.01
C ASP A 152 -2.47 18.03 5.61
N MET A 153 -2.63 16.89 4.92
CA MET A 153 -1.50 16.21 4.28
C MET A 153 -0.86 17.11 3.20
N PRO A 154 0.47 17.03 2.97
CA PRO A 154 1.13 17.89 2.00
C PRO A 154 0.52 17.82 0.59
N GLY A 155 0.26 18.98 0.01
CA GLY A 155 -0.36 19.12 -1.30
C GLY A 155 0.66 19.18 -2.44
N SER A 156 0.20 19.58 -3.62
CA SER A 156 1.04 19.78 -4.81
C SER A 156 2.15 20.83 -4.64
N TRP A 157 2.07 21.67 -3.61
CA TRP A 157 3.13 22.64 -3.28
C TRP A 157 4.45 22.00 -2.85
N ILE A 158 4.46 20.72 -2.46
CA ILE A 158 5.66 20.02 -1.99
C ILE A 158 6.68 19.73 -3.11
N GLY A 159 6.24 19.70 -4.37
CA GLY A 159 7.14 19.48 -5.50
C GLY A 159 6.67 20.08 -6.81
N ASN A 160 7.62 20.65 -7.56
CA ASN A 160 7.36 21.29 -8.85
C ASN A 160 6.85 20.32 -9.94
N GLU A 161 6.99 19.01 -9.75
CA GLU A 161 6.52 17.99 -10.69
C GLU A 161 5.73 16.88 -10.00
N ARG A 162 4.44 16.75 -10.34
CA ARG A 162 3.64 15.57 -9.99
C ARG A 162 3.97 14.42 -10.94
N LYS A 163 4.50 13.32 -10.41
CA LYS A 163 4.93 12.15 -11.18
C LYS A 163 3.82 11.14 -11.43
N GLY A 164 2.84 11.06 -10.53
CA GLY A 164 1.70 10.16 -10.65
C GLY A 164 1.19 9.71 -9.28
N THR A 165 0.53 8.55 -9.26
CA THR A 165 0.10 7.87 -8.03
C THR A 165 0.61 6.44 -8.01
N ILE A 166 0.93 5.93 -6.82
CA ILE A 166 1.39 4.57 -6.58
C ILE A 166 0.54 3.94 -5.48
N THR A 167 0.30 2.63 -5.56
CA THR A 167 -0.31 1.85 -4.48
C THR A 167 0.78 1.01 -3.82
N VAL A 168 1.19 1.43 -2.62
CA VAL A 168 2.29 0.82 -1.86
C VAL A 168 1.80 0.65 -0.43
N ASP A 169 2.20 -0.41 0.24
CA ASP A 169 1.81 -0.69 1.64
C ASP A 169 0.30 -0.62 1.91
N GLY A 170 -0.53 -1.04 0.93
CA GLY A 170 -1.98 -0.93 0.93
C GLY A 170 -2.54 0.50 0.84
N GLY A 171 -1.68 1.53 0.78
CA GLY A 171 -2.04 2.94 0.67
C GLY A 171 -1.80 3.50 -0.71
N THR A 172 -2.63 4.47 -1.12
CA THR A 172 -2.34 5.29 -2.29
C THR A 172 -1.45 6.45 -1.87
N TYR A 173 -0.38 6.69 -2.64
CA TYR A 173 0.49 7.85 -2.49
C TYR A 173 0.50 8.65 -3.78
N THR A 174 0.49 9.98 -3.67
CA THR A 174 0.85 10.84 -4.80
C THR A 174 2.35 11.05 -4.79
N VAL A 175 3.00 10.78 -5.94
CA VAL A 175 4.44 10.91 -6.09
C VAL A 175 4.77 12.28 -6.67
N TYR A 176 5.73 12.97 -6.07
CA TYR A 176 6.26 14.24 -6.56
C TYR A 176 7.79 14.20 -6.67
N ARG A 177 8.31 14.98 -7.61
CA ARG A 177 9.69 15.47 -7.61
C ARG A 177 9.68 16.96 -7.30
N ASN A 178 10.66 17.41 -6.53
CA ASN A 178 11.03 18.81 -6.41
C ASN A 178 12.49 19.03 -6.82
N THR A 179 12.86 20.28 -7.08
CA THR A 179 14.26 20.74 -7.08
C THR A 179 14.41 21.82 -6.02
N ARG A 180 15.25 21.58 -5.01
CA ARG A 180 15.46 22.48 -3.87
C ARG A 180 16.90 22.96 -3.83
N THR A 181 17.09 24.20 -3.39
CA THR A 181 18.40 24.73 -2.99
C THR A 181 18.35 25.00 -1.49
N GLY A 182 19.24 24.39 -0.72
CA GLY A 182 19.24 24.48 0.74
C GLY A 182 20.37 23.68 1.39
N PRO A 183 20.36 23.53 2.72
CA PRO A 183 21.28 22.65 3.43
C PRO A 183 21.15 21.22 2.92
N ALA A 184 22.26 20.47 2.90
CA ALA A 184 22.30 19.08 2.48
C ALA A 184 23.39 18.32 3.23
N ILE A 185 23.31 16.99 3.21
CA ILE A 185 24.34 16.12 3.79
C ILE A 185 25.73 16.41 3.21
N LYS A 186 26.77 16.23 4.04
CA LYS A 186 28.20 16.31 3.69
C LYS A 186 28.68 17.63 3.08
N ASN A 187 27.88 18.70 3.10
CA ASN A 187 28.22 19.99 2.48
C ASN A 187 28.18 21.13 3.50
N SER A 188 29.13 22.08 3.37
CA SER A 188 29.09 23.35 4.09
C SER A 188 28.36 24.40 3.25
N GLY A 189 27.12 24.70 3.62
CA GLY A 189 26.28 25.69 2.93
C GLY A 189 25.23 25.08 2.00
N ASN A 190 24.55 25.95 1.24
CA ASN A 190 23.42 25.54 0.42
C ASN A 190 23.84 24.99 -0.95
N VAL A 191 23.30 23.83 -1.33
CA VAL A 191 23.49 23.22 -2.65
C VAL A 191 22.14 22.92 -3.29
N THR A 192 22.12 22.73 -4.61
CA THR A 192 20.90 22.33 -5.35
C THR A 192 20.83 20.81 -5.48
N PHE A 193 19.71 20.23 -5.06
CA PHE A 193 19.42 18.79 -5.05
C PHE A 193 17.98 18.51 -5.45
N TYR A 194 17.68 17.26 -5.81
CA TYR A 194 16.30 16.83 -6.01
C TYR A 194 15.68 16.42 -4.68
N GLN A 195 14.36 16.58 -4.55
CA GLN A 195 13.60 15.92 -3.49
C GLN A 195 12.58 14.95 -4.11
N TYR A 196 12.48 13.73 -3.61
CA TYR A 196 11.46 12.75 -4.02
C TYR A 196 10.46 12.52 -2.89
N PHE A 197 9.17 12.63 -3.20
CA PHE A 197 8.10 12.46 -2.22
C PHE A 197 7.14 11.37 -2.65
N SER A 198 6.76 10.49 -1.72
CA SER A 198 5.48 9.78 -1.76
C SER A 198 4.60 10.34 -0.66
N VAL A 199 3.49 11.00 -0.98
CA VAL A 199 2.56 11.54 0.04
C VAL A 199 1.30 10.69 0.09
N ARG A 200 1.04 10.03 1.22
CA ARG A 200 -0.12 9.16 1.40
C ARG A 200 -1.39 9.99 1.30
N THR A 201 -2.37 9.56 0.49
CA THR A 201 -3.62 10.31 0.26
C THR A 201 -4.57 10.30 1.46
N SER A 202 -4.26 9.49 2.46
CA SER A 202 -4.93 9.47 3.76
C SER A 202 -3.85 9.29 4.83
N PRO A 203 -3.98 9.90 6.02
CA PRO A 203 -2.97 9.74 7.07
C PRO A 203 -3.01 8.34 7.71
N ARG A 204 -1.85 7.80 8.09
CA ARG A 204 -1.66 6.55 8.86
C ARG A 204 -0.93 6.88 10.16
N ASP A 205 -1.45 6.44 11.29
CA ASP A 205 -0.80 6.55 12.60
C ASP A 205 0.00 5.30 12.96
N CYS A 206 -0.33 4.13 12.41
CA CYS A 206 0.47 2.93 12.62
C CYS A 206 0.49 1.97 11.43
N GLY A 207 1.67 1.39 11.14
CA GLY A 207 1.83 0.31 10.17
C GLY A 207 3.25 0.14 9.65
N THR A 208 3.38 -0.69 8.62
CA THR A 208 4.63 -1.02 7.95
C THR A 208 4.76 -0.24 6.63
N ILE A 209 5.95 0.27 6.33
CA ILE A 209 6.35 0.95 5.09
C ILE A 209 7.43 0.10 4.40
N ASN A 210 7.22 -0.31 3.14
CA ASN A 210 8.28 -0.93 2.33
C ASN A 210 8.97 0.16 1.48
N ILE A 211 10.07 0.69 2.02
CA ILE A 211 10.84 1.79 1.45
C ILE A 211 11.45 1.38 0.10
N SER A 212 11.97 0.15 -0.01
CA SER A 212 12.51 -0.38 -1.27
C SER A 212 11.44 -0.44 -2.37
N GLU A 213 10.18 -0.68 -2.03
CA GLU A 213 9.08 -0.71 -2.97
C GLU A 213 8.63 0.70 -3.40
N HIS A 214 8.64 1.69 -2.51
CA HIS A 214 8.54 3.10 -2.92
C HIS A 214 9.63 3.45 -3.94
N MET A 215 10.88 3.07 -3.68
CA MET A 215 12.01 3.27 -4.61
C MET A 215 11.84 2.55 -5.95
N ARG A 216 11.33 1.31 -5.96
CA ARG A 216 10.97 0.59 -7.21
C ARG A 216 9.90 1.31 -8.02
N GLN A 217 8.91 1.91 -7.38
CA GLN A 217 7.86 2.65 -8.08
C GLN A 217 8.37 4.02 -8.56
N TRP A 218 9.26 4.67 -7.82
CA TRP A 218 9.95 5.88 -8.24
C TRP A 218 10.81 5.66 -9.50
N GLU A 219 11.55 4.54 -9.59
CA GLU A 219 12.29 4.18 -10.81
C GLU A 219 11.38 4.01 -12.02
N LYS A 220 10.22 3.35 -11.87
CA LYS A 220 9.21 3.21 -12.94
C LYS A 220 8.66 4.57 -13.41
N MET A 221 8.71 5.60 -12.57
CA MET A 221 8.33 6.98 -12.89
C MET A 221 9.50 7.83 -13.42
N GLY A 222 10.67 7.22 -13.68
CA GLY A 222 11.86 7.93 -14.16
C GLY A 222 12.55 8.78 -13.10
N LEU A 223 12.40 8.44 -11.82
CA LEU A 223 13.21 9.00 -10.73
C LEU A 223 14.40 8.06 -10.47
N THR A 224 15.62 8.56 -10.62
CA THR A 224 16.83 7.74 -10.54
C THR A 224 17.26 7.54 -9.08
N MET A 225 17.46 6.29 -8.66
CA MET A 225 17.92 5.97 -7.31
C MET A 225 19.44 6.04 -7.20
N GLY A 226 19.94 6.49 -6.06
CA GLY A 226 21.37 6.60 -5.77
C GLY A 226 21.83 5.65 -4.68
N LYS A 227 23.06 5.85 -4.19
CA LYS A 227 23.59 5.15 -3.03
C LYS A 227 23.02 5.75 -1.75
N LEU A 228 22.49 4.92 -0.87
CA LEU A 228 21.75 5.34 0.32
C LEU A 228 22.68 5.83 1.42
N TYR A 229 22.49 7.08 1.86
CA TYR A 229 23.17 7.65 3.01
C TYR A 229 22.51 7.22 4.32
N GLU A 230 21.17 7.30 4.38
CA GLU A 230 20.36 6.94 5.54
C GLU A 230 18.93 6.54 5.14
N ALA A 231 18.24 5.86 6.05
CA ALA A 231 16.80 5.59 5.99
C ALA A 231 16.25 5.58 7.43
N LYS A 232 15.44 6.57 7.80
CA LYS A 232 14.98 6.77 9.19
C LYS A 232 13.48 7.04 9.27
N VAL A 233 12.85 6.64 10.36
CA VAL A 233 11.54 7.19 10.76
C VAL A 233 11.75 8.66 11.14
N LEU A 234 10.85 9.53 10.70
CA LEU A 234 10.93 10.99 10.82
C LEU A 234 9.66 11.54 11.48
N GLY A 235 9.85 12.49 12.40
CA GLY A 235 8.87 13.53 12.70
C GLY A 235 9.45 14.90 12.35
N GLU A 236 8.97 15.51 11.27
CA GLU A 236 9.33 16.88 10.83
C GLU A 236 8.14 17.82 11.01
N ALA A 237 8.36 19.03 11.53
CA ALA A 237 7.38 20.11 11.50
C ALA A 237 8.03 21.48 11.52
N GLY A 238 7.50 22.39 10.70
CA GLY A 238 8.01 23.74 10.56
C GLY A 238 6.96 24.76 10.11
N ASN A 239 7.35 26.02 10.05
CA ASN A 239 6.56 27.12 9.50
C ASN A 239 7.48 28.20 8.91
N VAL A 240 7.38 28.41 7.61
CA VAL A 240 8.18 29.42 6.89
C VAL A 240 7.87 30.88 7.30
N ASN A 241 6.78 31.11 8.04
CA ASN A 241 6.34 32.45 8.50
C ASN A 241 6.41 32.63 10.02
N GLY A 242 7.03 31.71 10.77
CA GLY A 242 7.09 31.80 12.24
C GLY A 242 7.73 30.58 12.90
N GLN A 243 7.32 30.27 14.13
CA GLN A 243 7.72 29.06 14.83
C GLN A 243 6.50 28.17 15.12
N VAL A 244 6.70 26.86 15.07
CA VAL A 244 5.77 25.85 15.58
C VAL A 244 5.74 25.98 17.11
N ASN A 245 4.55 26.23 17.64
CA ASN A 245 4.31 26.55 19.04
C ASN A 245 3.67 25.34 19.73
N GLY A 246 4.48 24.61 20.50
CA GLY A 246 4.11 23.31 21.04
C GLY A 246 4.01 22.24 19.95
N GLY A 247 4.07 20.99 20.38
CA GLY A 247 3.89 19.84 19.50
C GLY A 247 4.58 18.62 20.09
N HIS A 248 3.98 17.45 19.90
CA HIS A 248 4.53 16.20 20.40
C HIS A 248 4.25 15.09 19.41
N MET A 249 5.28 14.32 19.08
CA MET A 249 5.24 13.13 18.24
C MET A 249 5.97 12.02 19.01
N ASP A 250 5.22 11.24 19.74
CA ASP A 250 5.68 9.98 20.31
C ASP A 250 5.60 8.90 19.23
N PHE A 251 6.72 8.20 19.03
CA PHE A 251 6.83 6.99 18.24
C PHE A 251 7.19 5.82 19.15
N PRO A 252 6.20 5.21 19.84
CA PRO A 252 6.45 4.14 20.80
C PRO A 252 6.89 2.83 20.12
N HIS A 253 6.83 2.77 18.80
CA HIS A 253 7.55 1.82 17.95
C HIS A 253 8.07 2.57 16.73
N ALA A 254 9.36 2.48 16.47
CA ALA A 254 9.98 2.96 15.24
C ALA A 254 11.16 2.04 14.92
N LYS A 255 11.06 1.24 13.87
CA LYS A 255 12.12 0.31 13.47
C LYS A 255 12.36 0.47 11.98
N VAL A 256 13.62 0.52 11.57
CA VAL A 256 14.02 0.49 10.15
C VAL A 256 15.09 -0.58 10.00
N TYR A 257 14.87 -1.53 9.11
CA TYR A 257 15.74 -2.68 8.91
C TYR A 257 15.75 -3.13 7.44
N VAL A 258 16.78 -3.88 7.05
CA VAL A 258 16.79 -4.59 5.76
C VAL A 258 16.23 -5.99 6.00
N SER A 259 15.06 -6.26 5.42
CA SER A 259 14.41 -7.57 5.43
C SER A 259 14.85 -8.39 4.23
N ASN A 260 15.39 -9.58 4.48
CA ASN A 260 15.83 -10.51 3.44
C ASN A 260 14.69 -11.41 2.93
N GLY A 261 13.44 -10.93 2.93
CA GLY A 261 12.28 -11.66 2.38
C GLY A 261 11.02 -11.75 3.26
N ASP A 262 10.97 -11.05 4.39
CA ASP A 262 9.91 -11.19 5.40
C ASP A 262 9.16 -9.86 5.71
N THR A 263 7.83 -9.94 5.87
CA THR A 263 6.85 -8.94 6.39
C THR A 263 6.42 -7.72 5.52
N PRO A 264 5.17 -7.18 5.71
CA PRO A 264 4.25 -7.00 4.58
C PRO A 264 3.56 -5.62 4.46
N LYS A 265 2.73 -5.46 3.42
CA LYS A 265 2.03 -4.23 3.04
C LYS A 265 0.64 -4.10 3.67
N SER A 266 0.32 -3.01 4.40
CA SER A 266 -1.04 -2.82 4.95
C SER A 266 -1.53 -1.37 5.09
N SER A 267 -2.65 -1.05 4.45
CA SER A 267 -3.49 0.12 4.72
C SER A 267 -4.91 -0.16 4.21
N ALA A 268 -6.04 0.16 4.87
CA ALA A 268 -6.42 1.25 5.78
C ALA A 268 -7.09 2.44 5.08
N SER A 269 -8.37 2.25 4.71
CA SER A 269 -9.33 3.32 4.45
C SER A 269 -9.96 3.83 5.75
N GLY A 270 -10.29 5.12 5.79
CA GLY A 270 -11.02 5.76 6.88
C GLY A 270 -12.44 6.13 6.46
N ALA A 271 -13.42 5.95 7.36
CA ALA A 271 -14.83 6.23 7.10
C ALA A 271 -15.37 7.33 8.03
N LYS A 272 -16.40 8.05 7.55
CA LYS A 272 -17.62 8.51 8.27
C LYS A 272 -18.44 9.37 7.30
N SER A 273 -19.57 8.92 6.78
CA SER A 273 -20.88 8.68 7.43
C SER A 273 -21.66 9.96 7.76
N SER A 274 -22.74 10.18 7.03
CA SER A 274 -23.97 10.78 7.54
C SER A 274 -25.15 9.92 7.09
N SER A 275 -26.13 9.75 7.97
CA SER A 275 -27.24 8.81 7.79
C SER A 275 -28.57 9.52 7.94
N SER A 276 -29.47 9.34 6.97
CA SER A 276 -30.90 9.64 7.15
C SER A 276 -31.77 8.64 6.36
N SER A 277 -32.24 7.62 7.09
CA SER A 277 -33.61 7.09 7.10
C SER A 277 -34.44 6.90 5.80
N ALA A 278 -35.12 5.75 5.81
CA ALA A 278 -36.45 5.46 5.22
C ALA A 278 -36.53 4.86 3.81
N ALA A 279 -36.71 3.54 3.82
CA ALA A 279 -37.23 2.65 2.78
C ALA A 279 -38.44 3.14 1.97
N VAL A 280 -38.63 2.59 0.75
CA VAL A 280 -39.72 1.64 0.37
C VAL A 280 -39.83 1.40 -1.16
N LYS A 281 -39.75 0.11 -1.56
CA LYS A 281 -40.31 -0.59 -2.76
C LYS A 281 -39.94 -0.23 -4.24
N SER A 282 -39.47 -1.28 -4.94
CA SER A 282 -39.78 -1.72 -6.33
C SER A 282 -39.57 -0.74 -7.51
N SER A 283 -38.82 -1.08 -8.56
CA SER A 283 -39.01 -2.27 -9.40
C SER A 283 -37.93 -2.43 -10.50
N SER A 284 -37.70 -3.68 -10.92
CA SER A 284 -37.11 -4.15 -12.20
C SER A 284 -36.13 -3.28 -13.02
N SER A 285 -34.90 -3.78 -13.07
CA SER A 285 -34.10 -4.08 -14.29
C SER A 285 -32.86 -3.22 -14.64
N LYS A 286 -31.78 -3.98 -14.89
CA LYS A 286 -30.52 -3.68 -15.61
C LYS A 286 -29.56 -2.63 -15.05
N GLY A 287 -28.32 -3.09 -14.82
CA GLY A 287 -27.12 -2.28 -14.74
C GLY A 287 -26.85 -1.71 -13.35
N ASN A 288 -26.05 -2.41 -12.54
CA ASN A 288 -25.42 -1.80 -11.38
C ASN A 288 -23.90 -2.00 -11.47
N GLY A 289 -23.21 -0.99 -11.98
CA GLY A 289 -21.75 -0.92 -11.87
C GLY A 289 -21.39 -0.76 -10.40
N GLY A 290 -20.80 -1.79 -9.81
CA GLY A 290 -20.28 -1.70 -8.44
C GLY A 290 -19.11 -0.73 -8.40
N SER A 291 -19.25 0.34 -7.61
CA SER A 291 -18.17 1.30 -7.34
C SER A 291 -16.97 0.55 -6.72
N THR A 292 -15.90 0.37 -7.49
CA THR A 292 -14.73 -0.40 -7.07
C THR A 292 -13.83 0.43 -6.17
N SER A 293 -13.97 0.23 -4.86
CA SER A 293 -12.91 0.50 -3.90
C SER A 293 -11.63 -0.21 -4.35
N THR A 294 -10.53 0.53 -4.52
CA THR A 294 -9.23 -0.01 -4.96
C THR A 294 -8.42 -0.66 -3.84
N THR A 295 -8.93 -0.63 -2.60
CA THR A 295 -8.41 -1.42 -1.47
C THR A 295 -9.42 -2.52 -1.13
N ILE A 296 -9.01 -3.79 -1.32
CA ILE A 296 -9.77 -4.96 -0.89
C ILE A 296 -9.51 -5.21 0.60
N ASP A 297 -10.58 -5.31 1.38
CA ASP A 297 -10.57 -5.84 2.75
C ASP A 297 -11.55 -6.99 2.80
N ALA A 298 -11.13 -8.18 2.34
CA ALA A 298 -12.02 -9.34 2.22
C ALA A 298 -12.72 -9.73 3.55
N CYS A 299 -12.17 -9.35 4.71
CA CYS A 299 -12.82 -9.55 6.00
C CYS A 299 -14.05 -8.66 6.18
N LYS A 300 -13.99 -7.38 5.77
CA LYS A 300 -15.09 -6.41 5.87
C LYS A 300 -16.00 -6.39 4.65
N ASP A 301 -15.43 -6.54 3.46
CA ASP A 301 -16.15 -6.44 2.20
C ASP A 301 -17.19 -7.56 2.07
N GLU A 302 -18.33 -7.23 1.47
CA GLU A 302 -19.40 -8.17 1.14
C GLU A 302 -19.45 -8.36 -0.38
N MET A 303 -19.04 -9.55 -0.83
CA MET A 303 -19.18 -9.98 -2.22
C MET A 303 -20.39 -10.89 -2.35
N GLY A 304 -20.47 -11.94 -1.51
CA GLY A 304 -21.51 -12.95 -1.59
C GLY A 304 -21.45 -13.73 -2.90
N HIS A 305 -22.49 -14.52 -3.16
CA HIS A 305 -22.61 -15.31 -4.39
C HIS A 305 -23.34 -14.51 -5.46
N GLN A 306 -22.69 -14.31 -6.60
CA GLN A 306 -23.21 -13.47 -7.68
C GLN A 306 -23.07 -14.17 -9.05
N GLY A 307 -24.00 -13.87 -9.95
CA GLY A 307 -24.11 -14.50 -11.27
C GLY A 307 -24.86 -15.82 -11.24
N GLU A 308 -24.74 -16.58 -12.32
CA GLU A 308 -25.27 -17.94 -12.40
C GLU A 308 -24.53 -18.87 -11.44
N SER A 309 -25.22 -19.92 -10.99
CA SER A 309 -24.67 -20.92 -10.07
C SER A 309 -24.72 -22.31 -10.70
N LYS A 310 -23.63 -23.07 -10.63
CA LYS A 310 -23.59 -24.44 -11.12
C LYS A 310 -23.16 -25.39 -10.00
N THR A 311 -24.03 -26.33 -9.69
CA THR A 311 -23.76 -27.43 -8.75
C THR A 311 -23.20 -28.63 -9.52
N THR A 312 -22.13 -29.22 -9.00
CA THR A 312 -21.60 -30.51 -9.41
C THR A 312 -21.49 -31.41 -8.19
N GLN A 313 -21.86 -32.69 -8.34
CA GLN A 313 -21.61 -33.72 -7.33
C GLN A 313 -20.22 -34.35 -7.47
N GLY A 314 -19.45 -33.96 -8.50
CA GLY A 314 -18.17 -34.60 -8.85
C GLY A 314 -18.35 -36.02 -9.40
N GLN A 315 -17.28 -36.81 -9.36
CA GLN A 315 -17.30 -38.24 -9.64
C GLN A 315 -16.38 -38.99 -8.66
N ASN A 316 -16.83 -40.13 -8.14
CA ASN A 316 -16.07 -40.89 -7.14
C ASN A 316 -14.73 -41.39 -7.72
N ASN A 317 -13.64 -41.09 -7.02
CA ASN A 317 -12.24 -41.27 -7.41
C ASN A 317 -11.80 -40.55 -8.71
N GLN A 318 -12.51 -39.50 -9.17
CA GLN A 318 -12.20 -38.78 -10.41
C GLN A 318 -12.35 -37.26 -10.25
N SER A 319 -11.47 -36.48 -10.89
CA SER A 319 -11.58 -35.01 -10.89
C SER A 319 -12.64 -34.55 -11.88
N VAL A 320 -13.60 -33.75 -11.41
CA VAL A 320 -14.48 -32.96 -12.29
C VAL A 320 -14.05 -31.51 -12.19
N THR A 321 -13.56 -30.98 -13.30
CA THR A 321 -12.81 -29.72 -13.36
C THR A 321 -13.29 -28.90 -14.57
N GLY A 322 -13.29 -27.56 -14.48
CA GLY A 322 -13.64 -26.69 -15.60
C GLY A 322 -13.63 -25.20 -15.26
N ASN A 323 -13.90 -24.35 -16.26
CA ASN A 323 -13.99 -22.91 -16.08
C ASN A 323 -15.22 -22.50 -15.25
N VAL A 324 -15.09 -21.42 -14.48
CA VAL A 324 -16.18 -20.78 -13.72
C VAL A 324 -16.74 -19.63 -14.55
N GLY A 325 -17.84 -19.89 -15.26
CA GLY A 325 -18.52 -18.90 -16.10
C GLY A 325 -17.58 -18.28 -17.13
N SER A 326 -17.59 -16.94 -17.22
CA SER A 326 -16.65 -16.12 -18.00
C SER A 326 -15.49 -15.56 -17.16
N SER A 327 -15.36 -15.98 -15.89
CA SER A 327 -14.28 -15.54 -15.00
C SER A 327 -12.93 -16.17 -15.37
N PRO A 328 -11.79 -15.62 -14.91
CA PRO A 328 -10.48 -16.24 -15.12
C PRO A 328 -10.24 -17.48 -14.23
N TYR A 329 -11.25 -17.94 -13.49
CA TYR A 329 -11.10 -19.02 -12.53
C TYR A 329 -11.55 -20.38 -13.07
N HIS A 330 -10.93 -21.41 -12.51
CA HIS A 330 -11.20 -22.81 -12.77
C HIS A 330 -11.60 -23.49 -11.46
N TYR A 331 -12.74 -24.18 -11.46
CA TYR A 331 -13.15 -25.03 -10.34
C TYR A 331 -12.53 -26.42 -10.49
N GLU A 332 -12.41 -27.14 -9.38
CA GLU A 332 -12.24 -28.59 -9.36
C GLU A 332 -12.87 -29.20 -8.10
N ILE A 333 -13.56 -30.32 -8.29
CA ILE A 333 -13.99 -31.24 -7.24
C ILE A 333 -13.39 -32.62 -7.49
N TRP A 334 -12.82 -33.24 -6.47
CA TRP A 334 -12.38 -34.63 -6.45
C TRP A 334 -12.76 -35.24 -5.09
N TYR A 335 -13.14 -36.51 -5.05
CA TYR A 335 -13.45 -37.18 -3.78
C TYR A 335 -13.37 -38.70 -3.86
N GLN A 336 -13.29 -39.35 -2.71
CA GLN A 336 -13.46 -40.79 -2.54
C GLN A 336 -14.55 -41.08 -1.51
N GLY A 337 -15.60 -41.78 -1.94
CA GLY A 337 -16.72 -42.19 -1.08
C GLY A 337 -17.63 -41.04 -0.63
N GLY A 338 -18.68 -41.37 0.12
CA GLY A 338 -19.63 -40.38 0.65
C GLY A 338 -20.53 -39.72 -0.39
N ASN A 339 -21.32 -38.75 0.11
CA ASN A 339 -22.18 -37.89 -0.70
C ASN A 339 -21.64 -36.46 -0.65
N ASN A 340 -21.11 -35.99 -1.77
CA ASN A 340 -20.37 -34.73 -1.84
C ASN A 340 -20.92 -33.83 -2.95
N ASN A 341 -20.74 -32.53 -2.80
CA ASN A 341 -21.06 -31.55 -3.84
C ASN A 341 -20.26 -30.25 -3.69
N MET A 342 -20.21 -29.53 -4.80
CA MET A 342 -19.67 -28.19 -4.91
C MET A 342 -20.62 -27.35 -5.76
N THR A 343 -20.98 -26.16 -5.29
CA THR A 343 -21.73 -25.14 -6.06
C THR A 343 -20.84 -23.92 -6.21
N PHE A 344 -20.46 -23.60 -7.44
CA PHE A 344 -19.69 -22.39 -7.75
C PHE A 344 -20.56 -21.37 -8.49
N TYR A 345 -20.16 -20.11 -8.40
CA TYR A 345 -20.87 -18.96 -8.95
C TYR A 345 -19.96 -18.15 -9.88
N ASP A 346 -20.50 -17.45 -10.87
CA ASP A 346 -19.69 -16.74 -11.90
C ASP A 346 -18.64 -15.76 -11.33
N ASN A 347 -18.87 -15.19 -10.16
CA ASN A 347 -17.88 -14.32 -9.51
C ASN A 347 -16.68 -15.07 -8.87
N GLY A 348 -16.63 -16.41 -8.97
CA GLY A 348 -15.58 -17.26 -8.42
C GLY A 348 -15.81 -17.74 -6.98
N THR A 349 -16.82 -17.21 -6.29
CA THR A 349 -17.22 -17.75 -4.97
C THR A 349 -17.76 -19.17 -5.10
N TYR A 350 -17.70 -19.96 -4.03
CA TYR A 350 -18.24 -21.32 -4.04
C TYR A 350 -18.64 -21.81 -2.65
N LYS A 351 -19.57 -22.77 -2.64
CA LYS A 351 -19.90 -23.62 -1.51
C LYS A 351 -19.46 -25.05 -1.80
N ALA A 352 -19.09 -25.77 -0.76
CA ALA A 352 -18.77 -27.19 -0.80
C ALA A 352 -19.44 -27.89 0.40
N SER A 353 -19.87 -29.13 0.22
CA SER A 353 -20.31 -29.98 1.33
C SER A 353 -20.00 -31.44 1.07
N TRP A 354 -19.67 -32.15 2.15
CA TRP A 354 -19.35 -33.58 2.16
C TRP A 354 -20.10 -34.26 3.29
N ASN A 355 -20.43 -35.53 3.09
CA ASN A 355 -21.07 -36.36 4.10
C ASN A 355 -20.65 -37.83 3.96
N GLY A 356 -19.92 -38.33 4.96
CA GLY A 356 -19.37 -39.68 4.96
C GLY A 356 -18.32 -39.90 3.88
N THR A 357 -17.56 -38.86 3.51
CA THR A 357 -16.43 -39.00 2.58
C THR A 357 -15.26 -39.73 3.26
N ASN A 358 -14.37 -40.33 2.48
CA ASN A 358 -13.05 -40.77 2.94
C ASN A 358 -11.98 -39.71 2.65
N ASP A 359 -12.13 -39.02 1.52
CA ASP A 359 -11.29 -37.92 1.07
C ASP A 359 -12.10 -37.01 0.15
N PHE A 360 -11.94 -35.69 0.24
CA PHE A 360 -12.74 -34.71 -0.49
C PHE A 360 -11.94 -33.42 -0.66
N LEU A 361 -11.77 -32.99 -1.90
CA LEU A 361 -11.16 -31.72 -2.28
C LEU A 361 -12.16 -30.93 -3.14
N ALA A 362 -12.48 -29.70 -2.73
CA ALA A 362 -13.18 -28.73 -3.56
C ALA A 362 -12.42 -27.40 -3.58
N ARG A 363 -12.17 -26.87 -4.79
CA ARG A 363 -11.29 -25.71 -4.96
C ARG A 363 -11.60 -24.84 -6.17
N VAL A 364 -11.39 -23.53 -6.06
CA VAL A 364 -11.53 -22.54 -7.15
C VAL A 364 -10.34 -21.59 -7.17
N GLY A 365 -9.85 -21.26 -8.37
CA GLY A 365 -8.81 -20.25 -8.59
C GLY A 365 -8.13 -20.41 -9.93
N PHE A 366 -6.89 -19.95 -10.07
CA PHE A 366 -6.20 -19.97 -11.36
C PHE A 366 -5.77 -21.38 -11.77
N LYS A 367 -5.92 -21.67 -13.07
CA LYS A 367 -5.32 -22.81 -13.77
C LYS A 367 -4.28 -22.25 -14.73
N TYR A 368 -3.10 -22.86 -14.77
CA TYR A 368 -1.99 -22.47 -15.62
C TYR A 368 -1.65 -23.57 -16.63
N ASN A 369 -0.89 -23.20 -17.67
CA ASN A 369 -0.60 -24.03 -18.84
C ASN A 369 0.67 -24.87 -18.71
N GLU A 370 1.28 -24.95 -17.52
CA GLU A 370 2.55 -25.67 -17.29
C GLU A 370 3.74 -25.10 -18.12
N ASP A 371 3.62 -23.88 -18.65
CA ASP A 371 4.61 -23.23 -19.51
C ASP A 371 5.56 -22.30 -18.74
N LYS A 372 5.06 -21.66 -17.67
CA LYS A 372 5.73 -20.58 -16.93
C LYS A 372 5.96 -20.89 -15.46
N THR A 373 7.03 -20.36 -14.89
CA THR A 373 7.24 -20.34 -13.44
C THR A 373 6.41 -19.24 -12.77
N TYR A 374 6.28 -19.27 -11.44
CA TYR A 374 5.55 -18.21 -10.73
C TYR A 374 6.19 -16.82 -10.91
N GLN A 375 7.52 -16.75 -11.03
CA GLN A 375 8.24 -15.49 -11.28
C GLN A 375 7.85 -14.85 -12.62
N GLU A 376 7.57 -15.65 -13.66
CA GLU A 376 7.14 -15.17 -14.98
C GLU A 376 5.67 -14.75 -15.03
N LEU A 377 4.83 -15.43 -14.24
CA LEU A 377 3.42 -15.11 -13.98
C LEU A 377 3.23 -13.86 -13.09
N GLY A 378 4.31 -13.37 -12.46
CA GLY A 378 4.31 -12.18 -11.62
C GLY A 378 3.71 -12.44 -10.22
N PRO A 379 3.42 -11.37 -9.46
CA PRO A 379 2.81 -11.49 -8.14
C PRO A 379 1.44 -12.18 -8.25
N ILE A 380 1.31 -13.32 -7.61
CA ILE A 380 0.06 -14.05 -7.36
C ILE A 380 -0.39 -13.72 -5.94
N ASP A 381 -1.61 -13.23 -5.80
CA ASP A 381 -2.24 -12.84 -4.53
C ASP A 381 -3.64 -13.45 -4.41
N ALA A 382 -4.09 -13.70 -3.18
CA ALA A 382 -5.44 -14.19 -2.90
C ALA A 382 -6.12 -13.44 -1.75
N TYR A 383 -7.34 -12.96 -1.98
CA TYR A 383 -8.21 -12.29 -1.03
C TYR A 383 -9.46 -13.14 -0.79
N PHE A 384 -9.75 -13.45 0.47
CA PHE A 384 -10.78 -14.45 0.81
C PHE A 384 -11.56 -14.11 2.08
N LYS A 385 -12.76 -14.67 2.15
CA LYS A 385 -13.55 -14.83 3.37
C LYS A 385 -14.38 -16.09 3.24
N TRP A 386 -14.22 -16.99 4.19
CA TRP A 386 -14.96 -18.23 4.24
C TRP A 386 -15.58 -18.49 5.60
N SER A 387 -16.58 -19.36 5.61
CA SER A 387 -17.12 -19.97 6.82
C SER A 387 -17.21 -21.48 6.63
N LYS A 388 -17.28 -22.22 7.74
CA LYS A 388 -17.28 -23.68 7.72
C LYS A 388 -18.05 -24.26 8.91
N GLN A 389 -18.58 -25.46 8.75
CA GLN A 389 -19.28 -26.19 9.82
C GLN A 389 -19.05 -27.69 9.70
N GLY A 390 -19.22 -28.43 10.81
CA GLY A 390 -19.02 -29.88 10.84
C GLY A 390 -17.57 -30.30 11.15
N ASN A 391 -17.11 -31.39 10.54
CA ASN A 391 -15.78 -31.97 10.75
C ASN A 391 -15.23 -32.60 9.45
N ALA A 392 -13.91 -32.78 9.40
CA ALA A 392 -13.17 -33.13 8.19
C ALA A 392 -12.19 -34.31 8.35
N GLY A 393 -12.46 -35.22 9.30
CA GLY A 393 -11.69 -36.46 9.44
C GLY A 393 -10.24 -36.30 9.92
N GLY A 394 -9.37 -37.21 9.48
CA GLY A 394 -8.02 -37.41 10.02
C GLY A 394 -6.95 -36.45 9.52
N TYR A 395 -7.19 -35.81 8.38
CA TYR A 395 -6.38 -34.72 7.81
C TYR A 395 -7.33 -33.74 7.13
N ASN A 396 -7.03 -32.45 7.20
CA ASN A 396 -7.84 -31.41 6.59
C ASN A 396 -7.05 -30.12 6.45
N TYR A 397 -7.26 -29.41 5.35
CA TYR A 397 -6.54 -28.19 5.02
C TYR A 397 -7.50 -27.19 4.39
N ILE A 398 -7.40 -25.92 4.78
CA ILE A 398 -8.11 -24.81 4.16
C ILE A 398 -7.10 -23.69 3.90
N GLY A 399 -7.11 -23.15 2.69
CA GLY A 399 -6.17 -22.14 2.24
C GLY A 399 -5.88 -22.24 0.75
N ILE A 400 -4.63 -22.02 0.32
CA ILE A 400 -4.22 -22.14 -1.08
C ILE A 400 -3.58 -23.49 -1.34
N TYR A 401 -3.95 -24.11 -2.46
CA TYR A 401 -3.42 -25.38 -2.95
C TYR A 401 -3.00 -25.25 -4.40
N GLY A 402 -2.05 -26.09 -4.81
CA GLY A 402 -1.81 -26.32 -6.21
C GLY A 402 -0.68 -27.30 -6.49
N TRP A 403 -0.27 -27.27 -7.75
CA TRP A 403 0.80 -28.10 -8.26
C TRP A 403 1.77 -27.27 -9.09
N THR A 404 3.01 -27.75 -9.16
CA THR A 404 3.96 -27.39 -10.21
C THR A 404 4.45 -28.64 -10.94
N VAL A 405 5.03 -28.46 -12.12
CA VAL A 405 5.68 -29.52 -12.91
C VAL A 405 7.11 -29.12 -13.28
N ASP A 406 7.98 -30.10 -13.51
CA ASP A 406 9.41 -29.92 -13.79
C ASP A 406 10.16 -29.00 -12.78
N PRO A 407 10.20 -29.34 -11.46
CA PRO A 407 9.78 -30.61 -10.85
C PRO A 407 8.28 -30.72 -10.56
N LEU A 408 7.78 -31.96 -10.50
CA LEU A 408 6.44 -32.25 -9.98
C LEU A 408 6.42 -32.01 -8.46
N VAL A 409 5.60 -31.06 -8.01
CA VAL A 409 5.44 -30.72 -6.58
C VAL A 409 3.97 -30.44 -6.30
N GLU A 410 3.45 -30.98 -5.22
CA GLU A 410 2.17 -30.59 -4.64
C GLU A 410 2.40 -29.60 -3.49
N TYR A 411 1.55 -28.58 -3.32
CA TYR A 411 1.79 -27.59 -2.27
C TYR A 411 0.53 -27.04 -1.61
N TYR A 412 0.71 -26.56 -0.39
CA TYR A 412 -0.33 -26.02 0.48
C TYR A 412 0.15 -24.79 1.25
N ILE A 413 -0.66 -23.74 1.28
CA ILE A 413 -0.58 -22.64 2.24
C ILE A 413 -1.82 -22.77 3.11
N VAL A 414 -1.65 -23.26 4.34
CA VAL A 414 -2.73 -23.66 5.25
C VAL A 414 -2.99 -22.54 6.25
N ASP A 415 -4.12 -21.87 6.07
CA ASP A 415 -4.57 -20.73 6.88
C ASP A 415 -5.65 -21.12 7.89
N ASP A 416 -6.36 -22.22 7.65
CA ASP A 416 -7.47 -22.68 8.46
C ASP A 416 -7.63 -24.22 8.40
N TRP A 417 -8.33 -24.78 9.39
CA TRP A 417 -8.48 -26.24 9.60
C TRP A 417 -9.63 -26.56 10.55
N PHE A 418 -10.28 -27.71 10.38
CA PHE A 418 -11.25 -28.24 11.35
C PHE A 418 -10.57 -28.81 12.60
N SER A 419 -9.38 -29.40 12.44
CA SER A 419 -8.50 -29.85 13.52
C SER A 419 -7.06 -29.55 13.13
N GLU A 420 -6.24 -29.00 14.04
CA GLU A 420 -4.91 -28.49 13.67
C GLU A 420 -4.03 -29.62 13.09
N PRO A 421 -3.48 -29.46 11.87
CA PRO A 421 -2.67 -30.51 11.26
C PRO A 421 -1.42 -30.81 12.08
N GLY A 422 -1.34 -32.06 12.57
CA GLY A 422 -0.16 -32.57 13.27
C GLY A 422 1.06 -32.66 12.36
N ALA A 423 2.26 -32.51 12.94
CA ALA A 423 3.52 -32.55 12.19
C ALA A 423 3.72 -33.86 11.40
N ASN A 424 3.12 -34.97 11.84
CA ASN A 424 3.12 -36.25 11.13
C ASN A 424 2.42 -36.22 9.76
N LEU A 425 1.52 -35.26 9.51
CA LEU A 425 0.87 -35.05 8.23
C LEU A 425 1.72 -34.15 7.30
N LEU A 426 2.38 -33.15 7.89
CA LEU A 426 3.11 -32.09 7.19
C LEU A 426 4.57 -32.46 6.84
N GLY A 427 5.15 -33.45 7.53
CA GLY A 427 6.52 -33.90 7.33
C GLY A 427 7.56 -33.13 8.15
N SER A 428 8.77 -32.99 7.64
CA SER A 428 9.88 -32.34 8.35
C SER A 428 9.75 -30.82 8.32
N LYS A 429 9.87 -30.15 9.48
CA LYS A 429 9.95 -28.68 9.54
C LYS A 429 11.25 -28.22 8.88
N LYS A 430 11.14 -27.26 7.96
CA LYS A 430 12.22 -26.69 7.15
C LYS A 430 12.63 -25.30 7.61
N GLY A 431 11.71 -24.57 8.22
CA GLY A 431 11.94 -23.22 8.73
C GLY A 431 10.64 -22.59 9.25
N GLU A 432 10.68 -21.29 9.48
CA GLU A 432 9.51 -20.44 9.65
C GLU A 432 9.81 -19.04 9.10
N PHE A 433 8.77 -18.31 8.74
CA PHE A 433 8.86 -16.99 8.12
C PHE A 433 7.57 -16.19 8.38
N THR A 434 7.56 -14.88 8.20
CA THR A 434 6.41 -14.02 8.52
C THR A 434 5.98 -13.19 7.31
N VAL A 435 4.70 -13.32 6.94
CA VAL A 435 4.05 -12.63 5.83
C VAL A 435 2.59 -12.36 6.19
N ASP A 436 1.95 -11.34 5.60
CA ASP A 436 0.57 -10.94 5.89
C ASP A 436 0.23 -10.77 7.40
N GLY A 437 1.22 -10.37 8.20
CA GLY A 437 1.09 -10.19 9.65
C GLY A 437 0.98 -11.50 10.43
N ALA A 438 1.34 -12.64 9.83
CA ALA A 438 1.32 -13.96 10.45
C ALA A 438 2.63 -14.73 10.20
N THR A 439 3.10 -15.45 11.22
CA THR A 439 4.20 -16.39 11.06
C THR A 439 3.67 -17.71 10.51
N TYR A 440 4.37 -18.31 9.56
CA TYR A 440 4.08 -19.62 9.00
C TYR A 440 5.24 -20.56 9.27
N GLU A 441 4.92 -21.77 9.75
CA GLU A 441 5.85 -22.87 9.87
C GLU A 441 5.96 -23.58 8.52
N ILE A 442 7.17 -23.70 7.97
CA ILE A 442 7.42 -24.36 6.69
C ILE A 442 7.72 -25.84 6.92
N TYR A 443 7.07 -26.72 6.17
CA TYR A 443 7.34 -28.16 6.18
C TYR A 443 7.51 -28.73 4.77
N GLN A 444 8.19 -29.87 4.70
CA GLN A 444 8.33 -30.68 3.51
C GLN A 444 8.03 -32.15 3.85
N ASN A 445 7.10 -32.76 3.11
CA ASN A 445 6.82 -34.19 3.15
C ASN A 445 7.21 -34.84 1.81
N GLN A 446 7.27 -36.17 1.77
CA GLN A 446 7.50 -36.94 0.54
C GLN A 446 6.35 -37.93 0.34
N ARG A 447 5.67 -37.83 -0.80
CA ARG A 447 4.69 -38.82 -1.25
C ARG A 447 5.40 -39.84 -2.14
N ASN A 448 5.16 -41.12 -1.87
CA ASN A 448 5.80 -42.25 -2.56
C ASN A 448 4.74 -43.04 -3.32
N ASN A 449 4.86 -43.16 -4.64
CA ASN A 449 3.89 -43.86 -5.52
C ASN A 449 2.42 -43.45 -5.24
N ALA A 450 2.17 -42.17 -5.03
CA ALA A 450 0.85 -41.61 -4.72
C ALA A 450 0.20 -41.00 -5.96
N PRO A 451 -1.15 -40.88 -6.00
CA PRO A 451 -1.85 -40.16 -7.08
C PRO A 451 -1.35 -38.72 -7.24
N SER A 452 -1.29 -38.24 -8.48
CA SER A 452 -0.93 -36.86 -8.84
C SER A 452 -1.57 -36.46 -10.16
N ILE A 453 -1.42 -35.19 -10.53
CA ILE A 453 -1.78 -34.66 -11.86
C ILE A 453 -1.02 -35.32 -13.04
N LYS A 454 0.03 -36.13 -12.78
CA LYS A 454 0.78 -36.93 -13.76
C LYS A 454 0.70 -38.45 -13.48
N GLY A 455 -0.43 -38.91 -12.93
CA GLY A 455 -0.63 -40.31 -12.54
C GLY A 455 0.04 -40.64 -11.20
N ASN A 456 0.24 -41.93 -10.90
CA ASN A 456 0.95 -42.30 -9.67
C ASN A 456 2.45 -41.97 -9.80
N GLN A 457 2.96 -41.15 -8.87
CA GLN A 457 4.32 -40.62 -8.89
C GLN A 457 4.91 -40.55 -7.48
N THR A 458 6.22 -40.31 -7.41
CA THR A 458 6.92 -39.96 -6.17
C THR A 458 7.33 -38.50 -6.23
N PHE A 459 6.77 -37.66 -5.35
CA PHE A 459 6.88 -36.19 -5.39
C PHE A 459 6.89 -35.60 -3.97
N PRO A 460 7.56 -34.47 -3.74
CA PRO A 460 7.47 -33.77 -2.47
C PRO A 460 6.13 -33.02 -2.33
N GLN A 461 5.71 -32.85 -1.09
CA GLN A 461 4.67 -31.89 -0.69
C GLN A 461 5.31 -30.74 0.08
N TYR A 462 4.97 -29.49 -0.27
CA TYR A 462 5.41 -28.30 0.44
C TYR A 462 4.26 -27.68 1.24
N PHE A 463 4.51 -27.31 2.50
CA PHE A 463 3.50 -26.71 3.36
C PHE A 463 4.01 -25.40 3.98
N SER A 464 3.16 -24.37 3.97
CA SER A 464 3.23 -23.26 4.91
C SER A 464 2.02 -23.35 5.85
N LYS A 465 2.20 -23.77 7.11
CA LYS A 465 1.10 -23.83 8.10
C LYS A 465 1.11 -22.56 8.95
N ARG A 466 -0.01 -21.84 9.03
CA ARG A 466 -0.14 -20.65 9.89
C ARG A 466 0.13 -21.00 11.36
N LYS A 467 0.97 -20.23 12.02
CA LYS A 467 1.34 -20.35 13.44
C LYS A 467 0.41 -19.46 14.29
N GLY A 468 0.11 -19.89 15.52
CA GLY A 468 -0.71 -19.11 16.44
C GLY A 468 -2.22 -19.13 16.13
N GLY A 469 -2.70 -20.11 15.36
CA GLY A 469 -4.12 -20.36 15.12
C GLY A 469 -4.58 -20.10 13.69
N ALA A 470 -5.82 -20.48 13.42
CA ALA A 470 -6.47 -20.34 12.13
C ALA A 470 -7.04 -18.93 11.88
N ARG A 471 -7.27 -18.57 10.61
CA ARG A 471 -8.06 -17.38 10.22
C ARG A 471 -9.03 -17.71 9.08
N SER A 472 -10.22 -17.10 9.08
CA SER A 472 -11.26 -17.37 8.08
C SER A 472 -11.46 -16.27 7.04
N CYS A 473 -10.62 -15.23 7.05
CA CYS A 473 -10.60 -14.18 6.03
C CYS A 473 -9.23 -13.48 5.99
N GLY A 474 -8.95 -12.78 4.89
CA GLY A 474 -7.77 -11.92 4.76
C GLY A 474 -7.14 -11.94 3.38
N HIS A 475 -5.82 -11.76 3.38
CA HIS A 475 -4.94 -11.76 2.22
C HIS A 475 -3.83 -12.82 2.38
N ILE A 476 -3.50 -13.54 1.32
CA ILE A 476 -2.32 -14.41 1.18
C ILE A 476 -1.49 -13.92 0.00
N ASP A 477 -0.28 -13.41 0.25
CA ASP A 477 0.79 -13.23 -0.74
C ASP A 477 1.36 -14.61 -1.11
N VAL A 478 0.70 -15.29 -2.05
CA VAL A 478 1.06 -16.63 -2.54
C VAL A 478 2.51 -16.64 -3.05
N THR A 479 2.97 -15.52 -3.59
CA THR A 479 4.32 -15.35 -4.15
C THR A 479 5.41 -15.38 -3.08
N ALA A 480 5.17 -14.77 -1.93
CA ALA A 480 6.10 -14.77 -0.80
C ALA A 480 6.31 -16.18 -0.23
N HIS A 481 5.25 -16.99 -0.14
CA HIS A 481 5.35 -18.40 0.24
C HIS A 481 6.24 -19.19 -0.74
N PHE A 482 6.06 -19.00 -2.05
CA PHE A 482 6.86 -19.67 -3.07
C PHE A 482 8.34 -19.27 -3.01
N LYS A 483 8.63 -17.98 -2.85
CA LYS A 483 10.00 -17.47 -2.63
C LYS A 483 10.63 -18.11 -1.40
N LYS A 484 9.91 -18.18 -0.27
CA LYS A 484 10.43 -18.78 0.97
C LYS A 484 10.73 -20.27 0.84
N TRP A 485 9.92 -21.00 0.08
CA TRP A 485 10.22 -22.39 -0.23
C TRP A 485 11.52 -22.51 -1.04
N GLU A 486 11.69 -21.72 -2.10
CA GLU A 486 12.95 -21.72 -2.88
C GLU A 486 14.17 -21.32 -2.05
N GLU A 487 14.08 -20.32 -1.16
CA GLU A 487 15.12 -19.94 -0.20
C GLU A 487 15.55 -21.10 0.71
N LEU A 488 14.61 -21.98 1.09
CA LEU A 488 14.85 -23.16 1.92
C LEU A 488 15.24 -24.41 1.10
N GLY A 489 15.58 -24.22 -0.18
CA GLY A 489 15.98 -25.29 -1.11
C GLY A 489 14.82 -26.15 -1.61
N MET A 490 13.57 -25.73 -1.39
CA MET A 490 12.35 -26.41 -1.82
C MET A 490 11.97 -25.89 -3.21
N LYS A 491 12.63 -26.43 -4.25
CA LYS A 491 12.54 -25.94 -5.64
C LYS A 491 11.12 -26.06 -6.20
N MET A 492 10.57 -24.92 -6.65
CA MET A 492 9.33 -24.84 -7.42
C MET A 492 9.56 -25.21 -8.90
N GLY A 493 8.52 -25.72 -9.56
CA GLY A 493 8.46 -25.92 -11.00
C GLY A 493 7.66 -24.85 -11.74
N LYS A 494 7.26 -25.17 -12.97
CA LYS A 494 6.28 -24.40 -13.75
C LYS A 494 4.89 -24.60 -13.17
N MET A 495 4.09 -23.54 -13.10
CA MET A 495 2.80 -23.58 -12.40
C MET A 495 1.76 -24.41 -13.17
N TYR A 496 1.03 -25.27 -12.45
CA TYR A 496 -0.13 -25.99 -12.97
C TYR A 496 -1.45 -25.36 -12.51
N GLU A 497 -1.58 -24.99 -11.23
CA GLU A 497 -2.75 -24.30 -10.68
C GLU A 497 -2.40 -23.60 -9.37
N ALA A 498 -3.19 -22.59 -8.98
CA ALA A 498 -3.20 -22.02 -7.63
C ALA A 498 -4.65 -21.69 -7.25
N LYS A 499 -5.23 -22.41 -6.29
CA LYS A 499 -6.67 -22.39 -5.98
C LYS A 499 -6.94 -22.33 -4.48
N VAL A 500 -8.01 -21.63 -4.07
CA VAL A 500 -8.53 -21.70 -2.70
C VAL A 500 -9.24 -23.04 -2.51
N LEU A 501 -8.76 -23.83 -1.56
CA LEU A 501 -9.14 -25.21 -1.27
C LEU A 501 -9.86 -25.36 0.07
N VAL A 502 -10.82 -26.29 0.13
CA VAL A 502 -11.12 -27.09 1.32
C VAL A 502 -10.82 -28.56 1.03
N GLU A 503 -10.06 -29.19 1.92
CA GLU A 503 -9.77 -30.63 1.92
C GLU A 503 -10.24 -31.29 3.22
N ALA A 504 -10.84 -32.47 3.08
CA ALA A 504 -11.39 -33.26 4.19
C ALA A 504 -11.14 -34.75 4.01
N GLY A 505 -10.16 -35.28 4.73
CA GLY A 505 -9.84 -36.70 4.88
C GLY A 505 -10.81 -37.46 5.78
N GLY A 506 -12.12 -37.20 5.62
CA GLY A 506 -13.19 -37.88 6.33
C GLY A 506 -14.36 -36.98 6.76
N GLY A 507 -15.36 -37.61 7.37
CA GLY A 507 -16.39 -36.93 8.15
C GLY A 507 -17.52 -36.30 7.34
N SER A 508 -18.13 -35.27 7.92
CA SER A 508 -19.26 -34.55 7.32
C SER A 508 -19.22 -33.07 7.69
N GLY A 509 -19.35 -32.19 6.70
CA GLY A 509 -19.22 -30.76 6.90
C GLY A 509 -19.58 -29.92 5.67
N SER A 510 -19.45 -28.62 5.84
CA SER A 510 -19.66 -27.62 4.80
C SER A 510 -18.61 -26.52 4.85
N PHE A 511 -18.40 -25.91 3.70
CA PHE A 511 -17.48 -24.79 3.49
C PHE A 511 -18.12 -23.80 2.51
N ASP A 512 -17.94 -22.51 2.78
CA ASP A 512 -18.62 -21.43 2.07
C ASP A 512 -17.68 -20.25 1.91
N VAL A 513 -17.09 -20.10 0.71
CA VAL A 513 -16.24 -18.97 0.34
C VAL A 513 -17.14 -17.84 -0.14
N SER A 514 -17.42 -16.89 0.74
CA SER A 514 -18.36 -15.77 0.53
C SER A 514 -17.69 -14.49 0.01
N TYR A 515 -16.36 -14.42 0.04
CA TYR A 515 -15.57 -13.45 -0.70
C TYR A 515 -14.40 -14.18 -1.37
N PHE A 516 -14.17 -13.92 -2.65
CA PHE A 516 -13.05 -14.49 -3.38
C PHE A 516 -12.55 -13.56 -4.50
N LYS A 517 -11.27 -13.18 -4.42
CA LYS A 517 -10.55 -12.54 -5.52
C LYS A 517 -9.13 -13.09 -5.54
N MET A 518 -8.64 -13.50 -6.71
CA MET A 518 -7.20 -13.67 -6.93
C MET A 518 -6.72 -12.70 -8.00
N THR A 519 -5.43 -12.40 -7.97
CA THR A 519 -4.74 -11.61 -8.99
C THR A 519 -3.45 -12.26 -9.41
N ASP A 520 -3.10 -12.06 -10.67
CA ASP A 520 -1.77 -12.32 -11.22
C ASP A 520 -1.41 -11.22 -12.24
N LYS A 521 -0.29 -11.34 -12.96
CA LYS A 521 0.11 -10.37 -13.99
C LYS A 521 -0.87 -10.24 -15.17
N ALA A 522 -1.61 -11.30 -15.50
CA ALA A 522 -2.62 -11.29 -16.56
C ALA A 522 -3.99 -10.83 -16.06
N HIS A 523 -4.25 -10.99 -14.76
CA HIS A 523 -5.50 -10.69 -14.07
C HIS A 523 -5.27 -9.69 -12.91
N PRO A 524 -4.79 -8.46 -13.18
CA PRO A 524 -4.59 -7.46 -12.13
C PRO A 524 -5.91 -7.01 -11.49
N LEU A 525 -5.83 -6.31 -10.36
CA LEU A 525 -6.98 -5.52 -9.88
C LEU A 525 -7.33 -4.46 -10.92
N ALA A 526 -8.63 -4.25 -11.13
CA ALA A 526 -9.13 -3.22 -12.04
C ALA A 526 -8.63 -1.84 -11.58
N GLN A 527 -7.81 -1.19 -12.40
CA GLN A 527 -7.46 0.21 -12.21
C GLN A 527 -8.64 1.06 -12.70
N PRO A 528 -8.96 2.20 -12.06
CA PRO A 528 -9.92 3.14 -12.63
C PRO A 528 -9.40 3.65 -13.99
N GLU A 529 -10.22 3.55 -15.02
CA GLU A 529 -9.87 4.07 -16.35
C GLU A 529 -9.66 5.59 -16.29
N PRO A 530 -8.68 6.15 -17.05
CA PRO A 530 -8.62 7.58 -17.25
C PRO A 530 -9.80 8.03 -18.13
N GLU A 531 -10.64 8.94 -17.63
CA GLU A 531 -11.77 9.49 -18.39
C GLU A 531 -11.30 10.06 -19.73
N SER A 532 -11.83 9.52 -20.83
CA SER A 532 -11.56 10.02 -22.17
C SER A 532 -12.40 11.28 -22.42
N SER A 533 -11.74 12.43 -22.54
CA SER A 533 -12.43 13.69 -22.84
C SER A 533 -12.85 13.75 -24.31
N SER A 534 -14.03 13.21 -24.63
CA SER A 534 -14.69 13.45 -25.91
C SER A 534 -15.19 14.90 -25.97
N SER A 535 -14.49 15.74 -26.73
CA SER A 535 -14.89 17.13 -26.95
C SER A 535 -15.99 17.20 -28.03
N GLU A 536 -17.25 17.27 -27.62
CA GLU A 536 -18.33 17.78 -28.47
C GLU A 536 -18.25 19.32 -28.48
N GLU A 537 -17.89 19.90 -29.62
CA GLU A 537 -17.99 21.36 -29.83
C GLU A 537 -19.45 21.78 -30.01
N PRO A 538 -19.91 22.87 -29.34
CA PRO A 538 -21.25 23.38 -29.56
C PRO A 538 -21.34 24.10 -30.91
N LYS A 539 -22.35 23.72 -31.71
CA LYS A 539 -22.73 24.46 -32.93
C LYS A 539 -23.02 25.93 -32.59
N SER A 540 -22.30 26.85 -33.24
CA SER A 540 -22.79 28.21 -33.46
C SER A 540 -23.04 28.42 -34.95
N SER A 541 -24.08 29.18 -35.27
CA SER A 541 -24.58 29.34 -36.63
C SER A 541 -24.50 30.81 -37.09
N SER A 542 -24.42 30.98 -38.41
CA SER A 542 -24.44 32.24 -39.17
C SER A 542 -23.17 33.13 -39.10
N SER A 543 -22.78 33.86 -40.15
CA SER A 543 -23.00 33.67 -41.60
C SER A 543 -22.17 34.67 -42.42
N LYS A 544 -21.88 34.32 -43.68
CA LYS A 544 -21.42 35.16 -44.81
C LYS A 544 -19.91 35.32 -45.07
N GLU A 545 -19.67 35.52 -46.36
CA GLU A 545 -18.40 35.56 -47.11
C GLU A 545 -17.55 36.81 -46.74
N ASP A 546 -16.23 36.86 -46.97
CA ASP A 546 -15.67 37.13 -48.30
C ASP A 546 -14.14 36.86 -48.48
N LYS A 547 -13.64 37.16 -49.69
CA LYS A 547 -12.38 36.69 -50.32
C LYS A 547 -11.05 37.42 -49.98
N LYS A 548 -9.98 36.62 -49.89
CA LYS A 548 -8.69 36.68 -50.67
C LYS A 548 -7.72 37.90 -50.56
N SER A 549 -6.51 37.63 -50.04
CA SER A 549 -5.18 38.10 -50.53
C SER A 549 -4.07 37.43 -49.66
N SER A 550 -3.02 36.75 -50.17
CA SER A 550 -1.76 37.24 -50.77
C SER A 550 -1.11 38.39 -49.99
N SER A 551 0.13 38.37 -49.52
CA SER A 551 1.41 37.76 -49.98
C SER A 551 2.42 37.75 -48.80
N SER A 552 3.72 37.42 -48.84
CA SER A 552 4.74 37.11 -49.88
C SER A 552 5.94 36.38 -49.23
N GLU A 553 6.73 35.65 -50.02
CA GLU A 553 7.95 34.92 -49.60
C GLU A 553 9.22 35.82 -49.50
N ALA A 554 10.25 35.40 -48.75
CA ALA A 554 11.67 35.38 -49.19
C ALA A 554 12.68 34.81 -48.14
N ASN A 555 13.44 33.77 -48.54
CA ASN A 555 14.80 33.29 -48.19
C ASN A 555 15.48 33.62 -46.81
N VAL A 556 16.04 32.69 -45.99
CA VAL A 556 17.03 31.57 -46.20
C VAL A 556 18.49 32.12 -46.34
N PRO A 557 19.56 31.65 -45.62
CA PRO A 557 19.88 30.25 -45.19
C PRO A 557 20.55 29.96 -43.79
N SER A 558 20.52 28.67 -43.44
CA SER A 558 21.47 27.82 -42.66
C SER A 558 22.72 28.40 -41.93
N SER A 559 22.89 28.11 -40.62
CA SER A 559 24.00 27.28 -40.05
C SER A 559 24.08 27.27 -38.50
N SER A 560 24.35 26.07 -37.92
CA SER A 560 25.10 25.77 -36.67
C SER A 560 24.83 26.47 -35.31
N THR A 561 24.44 25.65 -34.33
CA THR A 561 24.84 25.68 -32.89
C THR A 561 24.81 26.98 -32.08
N THR A 562 23.93 27.05 -31.08
CA THR A 562 24.24 27.39 -29.66
C THR A 562 23.08 26.95 -28.77
N ALA A 563 23.35 26.42 -27.58
CA ALA A 563 22.32 26.11 -26.59
C ALA A 563 21.74 27.41 -26.01
N LEU A 564 20.47 27.70 -26.31
CA LEU A 564 19.76 28.84 -25.71
C LEU A 564 19.42 28.53 -24.26
N PHE A 565 20.06 29.26 -23.35
CA PHE A 565 19.57 29.41 -21.99
C PHE A 565 18.12 29.91 -22.04
N ALA A 566 17.17 29.11 -21.56
CA ALA A 566 15.85 29.61 -21.23
C ALA A 566 16.00 30.59 -20.06
N GLN A 567 16.03 31.89 -20.36
CA GLN A 567 15.93 32.91 -19.32
C GLN A 567 14.58 32.74 -18.62
N THR A 568 14.62 32.50 -17.31
CA THR A 568 13.43 32.49 -16.47
C THR A 568 12.86 33.91 -16.39
N ILE A 569 11.95 34.24 -17.30
CA ILE A 569 11.23 35.52 -17.30
C ILE A 569 10.48 35.61 -15.96
N LYS A 570 10.82 36.61 -15.13
CA LYS A 570 10.11 36.84 -13.88
C LYS A 570 8.78 37.52 -14.20
N LEU A 571 7.75 37.25 -13.40
CA LEU A 571 6.43 37.88 -13.55
C LEU A 571 6.50 39.41 -13.68
N GLN A 572 7.46 40.03 -12.99
CA GLN A 572 7.70 41.49 -12.94
C GLN A 572 8.14 42.08 -14.29
N ASP A 573 8.76 41.27 -15.15
CA ASP A 573 9.31 41.68 -16.45
C ASP A 573 8.29 41.50 -17.60
N MET A 574 7.10 40.97 -17.30
CA MET A 574 6.05 40.68 -18.28
C MET A 574 5.06 41.84 -18.43
N SER A 575 4.36 41.90 -19.56
CA SER A 575 3.30 42.89 -19.80
C SER A 575 2.21 42.35 -20.74
N GLY A 576 1.07 43.03 -20.77
CA GLY A 576 -0.11 42.65 -21.55
C GLY A 576 -1.15 41.86 -20.75
N THR A 577 -2.06 41.18 -21.45
CA THR A 577 -3.26 40.57 -20.86
C THR A 577 -2.98 39.18 -20.28
N PHE A 578 -3.38 38.98 -19.02
CA PHE A 578 -3.37 37.70 -18.32
C PHE A 578 -4.81 37.23 -18.08
N GLN A 579 -5.08 35.96 -18.36
CA GLN A 579 -6.25 35.26 -17.82
C GLN A 579 -6.02 34.99 -16.34
N VAL A 580 -7.07 35.16 -15.53
CA VAL A 580 -7.05 34.93 -14.08
C VAL A 580 -8.00 33.81 -13.76
N LEU A 581 -7.56 32.85 -12.94
CA LEU A 581 -8.32 31.70 -12.50
C LEU A 581 -8.24 31.56 -10.97
N ASP A 582 -9.22 30.86 -10.37
CA ASP A 582 -9.14 30.44 -8.98
C ASP A 582 -8.24 29.19 -8.80
N MET A 583 -8.03 28.80 -7.54
CA MET A 583 -7.25 27.61 -7.19
C MET A 583 -7.90 26.28 -7.60
N GLN A 584 -9.12 26.29 -8.13
CA GLN A 584 -9.80 25.14 -8.74
C GLN A 584 -9.72 25.19 -10.27
N GLY A 585 -8.99 26.15 -10.86
CA GLY A 585 -8.84 26.31 -12.31
C GLY A 585 -10.05 26.96 -12.99
N ARG A 586 -11.01 27.52 -12.25
CA ARG A 586 -12.16 28.23 -12.83
C ARG A 586 -11.75 29.64 -13.22
N TYR A 587 -12.07 30.03 -14.45
CA TYR A 587 -11.77 31.36 -14.98
C TYR A 587 -12.56 32.46 -14.24
N LEU A 588 -11.85 33.46 -13.73
CA LEU A 588 -12.37 34.60 -12.97
C LEU A 588 -12.45 35.89 -13.80
N GLY A 589 -11.67 36.00 -14.88
CA GLY A 589 -11.62 37.17 -15.75
C GLY A 589 -10.23 37.41 -16.34
N THR A 590 -10.01 38.59 -16.92
CA THR A 590 -8.68 39.05 -17.35
C THR A 590 -8.23 40.28 -16.58
N VAL A 591 -6.92 40.41 -16.45
CA VAL A 591 -6.22 41.63 -16.03
C VAL A 591 -5.17 42.01 -17.07
N GLU A 592 -4.86 43.29 -17.14
CA GLU A 592 -3.81 43.82 -18.01
C GLU A 592 -2.68 44.34 -17.12
N MET A 593 -1.46 43.89 -17.39
CA MET A 593 -0.27 44.27 -16.62
C MET A 593 0.63 45.17 -17.45
N GLN A 594 0.92 46.36 -16.95
CA GLN A 594 1.96 47.23 -17.50
C GLN A 594 3.34 46.74 -17.02
N ALA A 595 4.38 46.86 -17.85
CA ALA A 595 5.73 46.40 -17.49
C ALA A 595 6.21 47.06 -16.17
N GLY A 596 6.73 46.25 -15.24
CA GLY A 596 7.16 46.72 -13.92
C GLY A 596 6.05 46.92 -12.88
N SER A 597 4.77 46.61 -13.19
CA SER A 597 3.69 46.61 -12.19
C SER A 597 3.72 45.33 -11.33
N ASP A 598 3.38 45.40 -10.04
CA ASP A 598 3.14 44.17 -9.26
C ASP A 598 1.76 43.60 -9.62
N MET A 599 1.75 42.37 -10.15
CA MET A 599 0.54 41.61 -10.45
C MET A 599 -0.39 41.50 -9.23
N LYS A 600 0.14 41.52 -8.00
CA LYS A 600 -0.68 41.50 -6.78
C LYS A 600 -1.61 42.71 -6.69
N ASP A 601 -1.08 43.90 -6.96
CA ASP A 601 -1.82 45.16 -6.89
C ASP A 601 -2.84 45.23 -8.03
N VAL A 602 -2.46 44.79 -9.23
CA VAL A 602 -3.35 44.66 -10.40
C VAL A 602 -4.52 43.73 -10.10
N LEU A 603 -4.27 42.56 -9.50
CA LEU A 603 -5.32 41.62 -9.10
C LEU A 603 -6.19 42.14 -7.95
N PHE A 604 -5.60 42.82 -6.95
CA PHE A 604 -6.37 43.40 -5.85
C PHE A 604 -7.29 44.52 -6.35
N ALA A 605 -6.78 45.42 -7.20
CA ALA A 605 -7.55 46.49 -7.83
C ALA A 605 -8.66 45.96 -8.76
N LYS A 606 -8.47 44.79 -9.37
CA LYS A 606 -9.52 44.15 -10.19
C LYS A 606 -10.59 43.47 -9.35
N PHE A 607 -10.20 42.56 -8.47
CA PHE A 607 -11.11 41.62 -7.81
C PHE A 607 -11.53 42.03 -6.40
N HIS A 608 -10.90 43.06 -5.81
CA HIS A 608 -11.18 43.63 -4.49
C HIS A 608 -11.21 42.59 -3.35
N LYS A 609 -10.49 41.48 -3.53
CA LYS A 609 -10.50 40.30 -2.65
C LYS A 609 -9.08 39.79 -2.43
N PRO A 610 -8.61 39.70 -1.18
CA PRO A 610 -7.38 38.98 -0.87
C PRO A 610 -7.60 37.48 -1.15
N GLY A 611 -6.56 36.80 -1.60
CA GLY A 611 -6.69 35.41 -2.05
C GLY A 611 -5.50 34.95 -2.89
N VAL A 612 -5.59 33.73 -3.40
CA VAL A 612 -4.59 33.17 -4.31
C VAL A 612 -5.25 33.02 -5.68
N TYR A 613 -4.62 33.63 -6.68
CA TYR A 613 -5.09 33.65 -8.06
C TYR A 613 -4.04 32.98 -8.95
N MET A 614 -4.48 32.21 -9.93
CA MET A 614 -3.60 31.72 -11.00
C MET A 614 -3.66 32.71 -12.16
N VAL A 615 -2.53 33.23 -12.62
CA VAL A 615 -2.44 34.12 -13.79
C VAL A 615 -1.76 33.40 -14.95
N LYS A 616 -2.37 33.49 -16.14
CA LYS A 616 -1.94 32.79 -17.35
C LYS A 616 -1.79 33.74 -18.54
N GLN A 617 -0.66 33.68 -19.23
CA GLN A 617 -0.43 34.38 -20.50
C GLN A 617 0.30 33.43 -21.47
N GLY A 618 -0.40 32.97 -22.51
CA GLY A 618 0.13 31.92 -23.39
C GLY A 618 0.44 30.63 -22.61
N ASN A 619 1.68 30.16 -22.71
CA ASN A 619 2.19 28.98 -22.00
C ASN A 619 2.67 29.28 -20.57
N TYR A 620 2.77 30.56 -20.19
CA TYR A 620 3.16 30.96 -18.85
C TYR A 620 1.94 30.87 -17.91
N LEU A 621 2.10 30.19 -16.79
CA LEU A 621 1.11 30.04 -15.73
C LEU A 621 1.82 30.20 -14.38
N ASN A 622 1.37 31.12 -13.54
CA ASN A 622 1.98 31.37 -12.23
C ASN A 622 0.91 31.68 -11.18
N THR A 623 1.21 31.42 -9.91
CA THR A 623 0.31 31.58 -8.79
C THR A 623 0.66 32.84 -8.01
N VAL A 624 -0.26 33.79 -7.96
CA VAL A 624 -0.06 35.11 -7.34
C VAL A 624 -0.94 35.21 -6.10
N ARG A 625 -0.28 35.34 -4.94
CA ARG A 625 -0.95 35.57 -3.66
C ARG A 625 -1.15 37.06 -3.45
N VAL A 626 -2.41 37.48 -3.46
CA VAL A 626 -2.85 38.84 -3.17
C VAL A 626 -3.16 38.96 -1.69
N ASN A 627 -2.38 39.77 -0.99
CA ASN A 627 -2.67 40.17 0.38
C ASN A 627 -3.39 41.53 0.37
N ARG A 628 -3.91 41.95 1.53
CA ARG A 628 -4.49 43.29 1.72
C ARG A 628 -3.41 44.33 1.99
#